data_AF-A0A9R0K556-F1
#
_entry.id   AF-A0A9R0K556-F1
#
_cell.length_a   1.000
_cell.length_b   1.000
_cell.length_c   1.000
_cell.angle_alpha   90.00
_cell.angle_beta   90.00
_cell.angle_gamma   90.00
#
_symmetry.space_group_name_H-M   'P 1'
#
loop_
_entity.id
_entity.type
_entity.pdbx_description
1 polymer ?
#
loop_
_entity_poly.entity_id
_entity_poly.type
_entity_poly.pdbx_seq_one_letter_code
_entity_poly.pdbx_strand_id
1 'polypeptide(L)'
;MEDDITMSLELYAAAVNGDMSIFPNQGSGEEATSGTSRSNQVDIYFLTVTLEERNTILHVAARTGHNLSFIAEALKRFPILISQTNSKGETALHVSARQGNKEITKLLVTFYRDAEAAAAGQNGSMPLWRVKNSEGDTPLHTAIKRGKIQVALFLISVDNSLAISVNNSRETPLHLAAKICSRIGGNLVFF
;
A
#
# COMPACT_ATOMS: atom_id res chain seq x y z
N MET A 1 2.39 27.78 10.43
CA MET A 1 2.24 27.37 9.00
C MET A 1 3.55 26.82 8.47
N GLU A 2 4.71 27.41 8.82
CA GLU A 2 6.02 26.83 8.52
C GLU A 2 6.28 25.49 9.21
N ASP A 3 5.92 25.34 10.49
CA ASP A 3 6.10 24.08 11.25
C ASP A 3 5.34 22.89 10.65
N ASP A 4 4.17 23.13 10.06
CA ASP A 4 3.33 22.08 9.47
C ASP A 4 3.94 21.56 8.16
N ILE A 5 4.56 22.46 7.39
CA ILE A 5 5.26 22.14 6.14
C ILE A 5 6.56 21.38 6.44
N THR A 6 7.35 21.82 7.42
CA THR A 6 8.59 21.13 7.81
C THR A 6 8.33 19.73 8.35
N MET A 7 7.31 19.56 9.21
CA MET A 7 6.91 18.26 9.73
C MET A 7 6.48 17.28 8.60
N SER A 8 5.72 17.78 7.62
CA SER A 8 5.34 16.96 6.45
C SER A 8 6.54 16.51 5.61
N LEU A 9 7.58 17.35 5.51
CA LEU A 9 8.79 17.06 4.74
C LEU A 9 9.66 16.02 5.44
N GLU A 10 9.81 16.12 6.77
CA GLU A 10 10.51 15.12 7.58
C GLU A 10 9.82 13.76 7.50
N LEU A 11 8.49 13.75 7.63
CA LEU A 11 7.69 12.52 7.52
C LEU A 11 7.82 11.87 6.14
N TYR A 12 7.82 12.69 5.08
CA TYR A 12 8.06 12.24 3.72
C TYR A 12 9.47 11.64 3.59
N ALA A 13 10.50 12.37 4.03
CA ALA A 13 11.89 11.93 3.93
C ALA A 13 12.11 10.61 4.67
N ALA A 14 11.54 10.47 5.86
CA ALA A 14 11.64 9.25 6.64
C ALA A 14 10.92 8.07 5.96
N ALA A 15 9.72 8.28 5.44
CA ALA A 15 9.01 7.24 4.69
C ALA A 15 9.72 6.84 3.38
N VAL A 16 10.43 7.77 2.73
CA VAL A 16 11.26 7.49 1.55
C VAL A 16 12.54 6.74 1.91
N ASN A 17 13.21 7.13 3.00
CA ASN A 17 14.50 6.54 3.38
C ASN A 17 14.34 5.29 4.27
N GLY A 18 13.11 4.98 4.72
CA GLY A 18 12.85 3.90 5.66
C GLY A 18 13.40 4.20 7.05
N ASP A 19 13.45 5.49 7.43
CA ASP A 19 14.01 5.91 8.71
C ASP A 19 13.08 5.51 9.86
N MET A 20 13.56 4.60 10.70
CA MET A 20 12.82 4.06 11.84
C MET A 20 12.82 5.01 13.03
N SER A 21 13.69 6.02 13.05
CA SER A 21 13.84 6.95 14.18
C SER A 21 12.59 7.80 14.44
N ILE A 22 11.75 7.97 13.41
CA ILE A 22 10.49 8.71 13.52
C ILE A 22 9.47 8.00 14.40
N PHE A 23 9.61 6.69 14.57
CA PHE A 23 8.71 5.92 15.42
C PHE A 23 9.18 6.05 16.87
N PRO A 24 8.39 6.67 17.77
CA PRO A 24 8.83 6.87 19.14
C PRO A 24 9.15 5.52 19.81
N ASN A 25 10.24 5.45 20.57
CA ASN A 25 10.57 4.25 21.34
C ASN A 25 9.43 3.98 22.33
N GLN A 26 8.77 2.84 22.19
CA GLN A 26 7.93 2.31 23.28
C GLN A 26 8.90 1.91 24.38
N GLY A 27 9.06 2.77 25.38
CA GLY A 27 9.93 2.50 26.52
C GLY A 27 9.62 1.13 27.09
N SER A 28 10.62 0.26 27.12
CA SER A 28 10.58 -0.98 27.87
C SER A 28 10.53 -0.63 29.35
N GLY A 29 9.32 -0.55 29.91
CA GLY A 29 9.09 -0.45 31.34
C GLY A 29 9.38 0.93 31.96
N GLU A 30 8.47 1.28 32.87
CA GLU A 30 8.63 2.25 33.95
C GLU A 30 8.41 3.75 33.63
N GLU A 31 7.42 4.26 34.36
CA GLU A 31 7.05 5.66 34.61
C GLU A 31 6.32 6.44 33.49
N ALA A 32 5.02 6.71 33.72
CA ALA A 32 4.55 8.05 34.13
C ALA A 32 3.09 8.29 33.75
N THR A 33 2.34 8.83 34.70
CA THR A 33 0.95 9.32 34.64
C THR A 33 0.77 10.56 33.74
N SER A 34 1.68 10.80 32.80
CA SER A 34 1.67 11.91 31.82
C SER A 34 1.90 11.46 30.36
N GLY A 35 2.21 10.18 30.11
CA GLY A 35 2.55 9.65 28.78
C GLY A 35 1.37 9.47 27.80
N THR A 36 0.14 9.40 28.32
CA THR A 36 -1.05 9.11 27.51
C THR A 36 -1.38 10.21 26.50
N SER A 37 -1.11 11.49 26.83
CA SER A 37 -1.46 12.61 25.94
C SER A 37 -0.49 12.76 24.77
N ARG A 38 0.81 12.57 25.02
CA ARG A 38 1.85 12.71 23.99
C ARG A 38 1.89 11.52 23.02
N SER A 39 1.67 10.30 23.51
CA SER A 39 1.53 9.11 22.64
C SER A 39 0.33 9.28 21.70
N ASN A 40 -0.84 9.65 22.23
CA ASN A 40 -2.04 9.86 21.43
C ASN A 40 -1.85 10.97 20.38
N GLN A 41 -1.15 12.05 20.71
CA GLN A 41 -0.89 13.14 19.76
C GLN A 41 0.04 12.72 18.62
N VAL A 42 1.04 11.89 18.89
CA VAL A 42 1.94 11.32 17.87
C VAL A 42 1.22 10.27 17.01
N ASP A 43 0.36 9.44 17.62
CA ASP A 43 -0.45 8.46 16.89
C ASP A 43 -1.44 9.17 15.95
N ILE A 44 -2.09 10.24 16.42
CA ILE A 44 -2.95 11.09 15.59
C ILE A 44 -2.14 11.71 14.44
N TYR A 45 -0.91 12.17 14.68
CA TYR A 45 -0.05 12.73 13.65
C TYR A 45 0.16 11.74 12.49
N PHE A 46 0.57 10.50 12.75
CA PHE A 46 0.76 9.49 11.70
C PHE A 46 -0.52 9.07 10.98
N LEU A 47 -1.68 9.17 11.63
CA LEU A 47 -2.97 8.79 11.08
C LEU A 47 -3.67 9.90 10.29
N THR A 48 -3.40 11.16 10.63
CA THR A 48 -4.11 12.32 10.08
C THR A 48 -3.27 13.14 9.10
N VAL A 49 -1.94 13.14 9.24
CA VAL A 49 -1.07 13.86 8.31
C VAL A 49 -1.01 13.12 6.99
N THR A 50 -1.50 13.79 5.97
CA THR A 50 -1.41 13.30 4.60
C THR A 50 -0.38 14.11 3.83
N LEU A 51 0.51 13.42 3.14
CA LEU A 51 1.54 13.98 2.27
C LEU A 51 0.90 14.41 0.93
N GLU A 52 1.73 14.86 -0.03
CA GLU A 52 1.28 15.22 -1.38
C GLU A 52 0.31 14.16 -1.95
N GLU A 53 -0.74 14.61 -2.65
CA GLU A 53 -1.81 13.75 -3.19
C GLU A 53 -2.57 12.93 -2.13
N ARG A 54 -2.62 13.39 -0.87
CA ARG A 54 -3.18 12.66 0.28
C ARG A 54 -2.49 11.30 0.54
N ASN A 55 -1.21 11.19 0.22
CA ASN A 55 -0.46 9.96 0.47
C ASN A 55 -0.18 9.78 1.97
N THR A 56 -0.37 8.56 2.47
CA THR A 56 0.10 8.18 3.81
C THR A 56 1.57 7.78 3.75
N ILE A 57 2.22 7.60 4.91
CA ILE A 57 3.59 7.06 4.99
C ILE A 57 3.73 5.70 4.29
N LEU A 58 2.67 4.87 4.27
CA LEU A 58 2.70 3.58 3.57
C LEU A 58 2.70 3.75 2.05
N HIS A 59 1.99 4.73 1.50
CA HIS A 59 2.03 5.00 0.06
C HIS A 59 3.43 5.41 -0.36
N VAL A 60 4.04 6.31 0.41
CA VAL A 60 5.39 6.81 0.12
C VAL A 60 6.43 5.69 0.28
N ALA A 61 6.40 4.93 1.37
CA ALA A 61 7.30 3.81 1.57
C ALA A 61 7.10 2.71 0.52
N ALA A 62 5.87 2.39 0.13
CA ALA A 62 5.57 1.38 -0.90
C ALA A 62 6.09 1.75 -2.29
N ARG A 63 6.32 3.05 -2.55
CA ARG A 63 6.92 3.53 -3.79
C ARG A 63 8.41 3.14 -3.91
N THR A 64 9.06 2.93 -2.78
CA THR A 64 10.47 2.52 -2.68
C THR A 64 10.59 1.00 -2.64
N GLY A 65 11.75 0.43 -2.94
CA GLY A 65 11.94 -1.03 -2.96
C GLY A 65 12.48 -1.65 -1.66
N HIS A 66 12.98 -0.84 -0.72
CA HIS A 66 13.80 -1.31 0.41
C HIS A 66 13.18 -1.09 1.80
N ASN A 67 12.05 -0.40 1.90
CA ASN A 67 11.48 0.03 3.18
C ASN A 67 10.57 -1.03 3.85
N LEU A 68 10.95 -2.31 3.77
CA LEU A 68 10.17 -3.42 4.34
C LEU A 68 10.01 -3.30 5.86
N SER A 69 11.11 -3.05 6.57
CA SER A 69 11.10 -2.90 8.04
C SER A 69 10.25 -1.71 8.49
N PHE A 70 10.35 -0.60 7.76
CA PHE A 70 9.55 0.59 7.99
C PHE A 70 8.06 0.33 7.80
N ILE A 71 7.67 -0.32 6.70
CA ILE A 71 6.27 -0.68 6.43
C ILE A 71 5.75 -1.64 7.51
N ALA A 72 6.55 -2.63 7.90
CA ALA A 72 6.16 -3.59 8.93
C ALA A 72 5.92 -2.92 10.29
N GLU A 73 6.81 -2.01 10.69
CA GLU A 73 6.66 -1.27 11.95
C GLU A 73 5.49 -0.30 11.92
N ALA A 74 5.33 0.44 10.81
CA ALA A 74 4.18 1.33 10.60
C ALA A 74 2.86 0.56 10.72
N LEU A 75 2.78 -0.65 10.13
CA LEU A 75 1.56 -1.48 10.18
C LEU A 75 1.32 -2.13 11.54
N LYS A 76 2.37 -2.46 12.29
CA LYS A 76 2.21 -2.96 13.67
C LYS A 76 1.61 -1.90 14.59
N ARG A 77 2.05 -0.64 14.44
CA ARG A 77 1.57 0.48 15.26
C ARG A 77 0.24 1.03 14.78
N PHE A 78 0.08 1.13 13.46
CA PHE A 78 -1.06 1.76 12.82
C PHE A 78 -1.70 0.82 11.78
N PRO A 79 -2.37 -0.27 12.22
CA PRO A 79 -2.95 -1.26 11.29
C PRO A 79 -3.93 -0.65 10.29
N ILE A 80 -4.64 0.41 10.68
CA ILE A 80 -5.63 1.07 9.83
C ILE A 80 -5.04 1.73 8.57
N LEU A 81 -3.73 2.02 8.55
CA LEU A 81 -3.08 2.59 7.36
C LEU A 81 -3.13 1.66 6.15
N ILE A 82 -3.28 0.35 6.35
CA ILE A 82 -3.23 -0.65 5.27
C ILE A 82 -4.36 -0.48 4.24
N SER A 83 -5.53 0.01 4.69
CA SER A 83 -6.74 0.17 3.88
C SER A 83 -6.99 1.62 3.45
N GLN A 84 -6.20 2.58 3.93
CA GLN A 84 -6.35 3.98 3.55
C GLN A 84 -6.02 4.20 2.07
N THR A 85 -6.75 5.13 1.47
CA THR A 85 -6.56 5.53 0.07
C THR A 85 -6.09 6.97 -0.05
N ASN A 86 -5.24 7.22 -1.05
CA ASN A 86 -4.81 8.57 -1.42
C ASN A 86 -5.86 9.27 -2.30
N SER A 87 -5.56 10.47 -2.80
CA SER A 87 -6.46 11.27 -3.65
C SER A 87 -6.83 10.62 -4.98
N LYS A 88 -6.05 9.63 -5.44
CA LYS A 88 -6.34 8.82 -6.64
C LYS A 88 -7.16 7.58 -6.30
N GLY A 89 -7.59 7.39 -5.06
CA GLY A 89 -8.28 6.19 -4.58
C GLY A 89 -7.35 4.97 -4.46
N GLU A 90 -6.04 5.19 -4.48
CA GLU A 90 -5.05 4.12 -4.48
C GLU A 90 -4.69 3.77 -3.04
N THR A 91 -4.53 2.48 -2.76
CA THR A 91 -3.92 1.97 -1.52
C THR A 91 -2.42 1.81 -1.71
N ALA A 92 -1.67 1.57 -0.62
CA ALA A 92 -0.24 1.24 -0.69
C ALA A 92 0.04 0.02 -1.61
N LEU A 93 -0.91 -0.91 -1.73
CA LEU A 93 -0.79 -2.07 -2.64
C LEU A 93 -0.86 -1.67 -4.12
N HIS A 94 -1.65 -0.65 -4.48
CA HIS A 94 -1.63 -0.11 -5.85
C HIS A 94 -0.26 0.52 -6.16
N VAL A 95 0.30 1.26 -5.21
CA VAL A 95 1.60 1.92 -5.38
C VAL A 95 2.72 0.91 -5.54
N SER A 96 2.83 -0.09 -4.67
CA SER A 96 3.86 -1.14 -4.82
C SER A 96 3.68 -1.95 -6.11
N ALA A 97 2.43 -2.20 -6.51
CA ALA A 97 2.13 -2.87 -7.77
C ALA A 97 2.54 -2.06 -9.01
N ARG A 98 2.34 -0.73 -8.98
CA ARG A 98 2.79 0.19 -10.03
C ARG A 98 4.30 0.18 -10.20
N GLN A 99 5.03 0.17 -9.08
CA GLN A 99 6.49 0.19 -9.07
C GLN A 99 7.09 -1.16 -9.47
N GLY A 100 6.37 -2.25 -9.20
CA GLY A 100 6.84 -3.61 -9.42
C GLY A 100 7.57 -4.22 -8.22
N ASN A 101 7.38 -3.63 -7.03
CA ASN A 101 8.06 -4.05 -5.81
C ASN A 101 7.35 -5.28 -5.23
N LYS A 102 7.74 -6.47 -5.69
CA LYS A 102 7.09 -7.74 -5.32
C LYS A 102 7.18 -8.04 -3.83
N GLU A 103 8.28 -7.71 -3.19
CA GLU A 103 8.54 -7.96 -1.77
C GLU A 103 7.59 -7.14 -0.90
N ILE A 104 7.42 -5.85 -1.22
CA ILE A 104 6.45 -5.00 -0.53
C ILE A 104 5.02 -5.43 -0.83
N THR A 105 4.73 -5.80 -2.09
CA THR A 105 3.40 -6.33 -2.46
C THR A 105 3.06 -7.56 -1.62
N LYS A 106 4.00 -8.49 -1.47
CA LYS A 106 3.87 -9.67 -0.60
C LYS A 106 3.63 -9.28 0.86
N LEU A 107 4.48 -8.38 1.39
CA LEU A 107 4.39 -7.92 2.77
C LEU A 107 2.99 -7.37 3.08
N LEU A 108 2.48 -6.46 2.25
CA LEU A 108 1.15 -5.86 2.42
C LEU A 108 0.02 -6.89 2.36
N VAL A 109 0.10 -7.86 1.43
CA VAL A 109 -0.90 -8.94 1.34
C VAL A 109 -0.88 -9.85 2.57
N THR A 110 0.30 -10.22 3.06
CA THR A 110 0.46 -11.03 4.27
C THR A 110 -0.11 -10.31 5.50
N PHE A 111 0.28 -9.06 5.73
CA PHE A 111 -0.23 -8.28 6.86
C PHE A 111 -1.77 -8.15 6.84
N TYR A 112 -2.36 -7.94 5.65
CA TYR A 112 -3.83 -7.88 5.53
C TYR A 112 -4.47 -9.22 5.90
N ARG A 113 -3.95 -10.34 5.39
CA ARG A 113 -4.48 -11.69 5.69
C ARG A 113 -4.35 -12.04 7.17
N ASP A 114 -3.23 -11.69 7.80
CA ASP A 114 -3.02 -11.93 9.23
C ASP A 114 -4.01 -11.12 10.08
N ALA A 115 -4.25 -9.85 9.70
CA ALA A 115 -5.24 -9.00 10.34
C ALA A 115 -6.67 -9.53 10.15
N GLU A 116 -7.01 -10.01 8.96
CA GLU A 116 -8.32 -10.60 8.66
C GLU A 116 -8.56 -11.89 9.46
N ALA A 117 -7.55 -12.77 9.55
CA ALA A 117 -7.62 -13.99 10.33
C ALA A 117 -7.81 -13.71 11.83
N ALA A 118 -7.16 -12.66 12.34
CA ALA A 118 -7.32 -12.22 13.73
C ALA A 118 -8.71 -11.62 14.03
N ALA A 119 -9.37 -11.03 13.03
CA ALA A 119 -10.68 -10.37 13.17
C ALA A 119 -11.89 -11.34 13.25
N ALA A 120 -11.65 -12.63 13.49
CA ALA A 120 -12.67 -13.66 13.77
C ALA A 120 -13.83 -13.73 12.76
N GLY A 121 -13.54 -13.60 11.46
CA GLY A 121 -14.53 -13.86 10.41
C GLY A 121 -15.69 -12.86 10.39
N GLN A 122 -15.46 -11.59 10.75
CA GLN A 122 -16.36 -10.50 10.37
C GLN A 122 -16.41 -10.40 8.84
N ASN A 123 -17.29 -11.22 8.27
CA ASN A 123 -17.61 -11.32 6.85
C ASN A 123 -17.96 -9.94 6.30
N GLY A 124 -17.13 -9.39 5.42
CA GLY A 124 -17.56 -8.29 4.55
C GLY A 124 -16.52 -7.25 4.17
N SER A 125 -15.34 -7.20 4.81
CA SER A 125 -14.31 -6.25 4.36
C SER A 125 -13.73 -6.69 3.02
N MET A 126 -13.83 -5.80 2.03
CA MET A 126 -13.31 -6.06 0.69
C MET A 126 -11.77 -6.26 0.76
N PRO A 127 -11.26 -7.40 0.26
CA PRO A 127 -9.82 -7.67 0.27
C PRO A 127 -9.00 -6.55 -0.37
N LEU A 128 -7.82 -6.26 0.19
CA LEU A 128 -6.95 -5.17 -0.26
C LEU A 128 -6.63 -5.23 -1.77
N TRP A 129 -6.47 -6.43 -2.32
CA TRP A 129 -6.18 -6.67 -3.74
C TRP A 129 -7.38 -6.49 -4.68
N ARG A 130 -8.59 -6.27 -4.14
CA ARG A 130 -9.82 -6.00 -4.90
C ARG A 130 -10.26 -4.54 -4.88
N VAL A 131 -9.66 -3.72 -4.01
CA VAL A 131 -9.91 -2.27 -3.97
C VAL A 131 -9.63 -1.69 -5.36
N LYS A 132 -10.53 -0.80 -5.81
CA LYS A 132 -10.40 -0.09 -7.07
C LYS A 132 -10.00 1.36 -6.83
N ASN A 133 -9.06 1.85 -7.61
CA ASN A 133 -8.71 3.26 -7.62
C ASN A 133 -9.75 4.10 -8.42
N SER A 134 -9.47 5.40 -8.58
CA SER A 134 -10.32 6.33 -9.35
C SER A 134 -10.53 5.95 -10.83
N GLU A 135 -9.62 5.17 -11.44
CA GLU A 135 -9.79 4.61 -12.79
C GLU A 135 -10.60 3.30 -12.80
N GLY A 136 -11.02 2.82 -11.63
CA GLY A 136 -11.64 1.51 -11.46
C GLY A 136 -10.61 0.37 -11.50
N ASP A 137 -9.32 0.68 -11.58
CA ASP A 137 -8.27 -0.33 -11.65
C ASP A 137 -8.05 -0.97 -10.29
N THR A 138 -7.93 -2.29 -10.27
CA THR A 138 -7.36 -3.02 -9.13
C THR A 138 -5.83 -2.92 -9.14
N PRO A 139 -5.12 -3.33 -8.07
CA PRO A 139 -3.66 -3.44 -8.10
C PRO A 139 -3.14 -4.32 -9.24
N LEU A 140 -3.90 -5.35 -9.65
CA LEU A 140 -3.54 -6.20 -10.80
C LEU A 140 -3.62 -5.42 -12.13
N HIS A 141 -4.67 -4.62 -12.35
CA HIS A 141 -4.74 -3.75 -13.53
C HIS A 141 -3.54 -2.79 -13.56
N THR A 142 -3.22 -2.20 -12.41
CA THR A 142 -2.08 -1.27 -12.27
C THR A 142 -0.75 -1.95 -12.60
N ALA A 143 -0.51 -3.17 -12.09
CA ALA A 143 0.69 -3.94 -12.38
C ALA A 143 0.82 -4.24 -13.89
N ILE A 144 -0.27 -4.67 -14.53
CA ILE A 144 -0.27 -5.00 -15.97
C ILE A 144 -0.07 -3.74 -16.83
N LYS A 145 -0.79 -2.64 -16.55
CA LYS A 145 -0.61 -1.34 -17.24
C LYS A 145 0.85 -0.87 -17.23
N ARG A 146 1.60 -1.22 -16.18
CA ARG A 146 3.01 -0.84 -16.00
C ARG A 146 4.01 -1.93 -16.38
N GLY A 147 3.56 -3.05 -16.94
CA GLY A 147 4.41 -4.17 -17.36
C GLY A 147 5.09 -4.91 -16.20
N LYS A 148 4.56 -4.84 -14.97
CA LYS A 148 5.15 -5.44 -13.77
C LYS A 148 4.74 -6.90 -13.63
N ILE A 149 5.28 -7.74 -14.50
CA ILE A 149 4.86 -9.14 -14.67
C ILE A 149 4.98 -9.95 -13.38
N GLN A 150 6.08 -9.82 -12.63
CA GLN A 150 6.29 -10.61 -11.41
C GLN A 150 5.28 -10.29 -10.31
N VAL A 151 4.84 -9.03 -10.21
CA VAL A 151 3.77 -8.60 -9.30
C VAL A 151 2.43 -9.09 -9.80
N ALA A 152 2.15 -8.97 -11.10
CA ALA A 152 0.90 -9.44 -11.69
C ALA A 152 0.70 -10.95 -11.44
N LEU A 153 1.72 -11.77 -11.70
CA LEU A 153 1.70 -13.20 -11.41
C LEU A 153 1.48 -13.50 -9.92
N PHE A 154 2.13 -12.73 -9.03
CA PHE A 154 1.91 -12.87 -7.60
C PHE A 154 0.46 -12.55 -7.21
N LEU A 155 -0.12 -11.44 -7.69
CA LEU A 155 -1.51 -11.07 -7.39
C LEU A 155 -2.51 -12.11 -7.93
N ILE A 156 -2.27 -12.69 -9.10
CA ILE A 156 -3.09 -13.80 -9.63
C ILE A 156 -2.98 -15.03 -8.72
N SER A 157 -1.78 -15.35 -8.20
CA SER A 157 -1.60 -16.46 -7.26
C SER A 157 -2.29 -16.21 -5.90
N VAL A 158 -2.49 -14.96 -5.53
CA VAL A 158 -3.23 -14.55 -4.32
C VAL A 158 -4.73 -14.76 -4.52
N ASP A 159 -5.27 -14.36 -5.68
CA ASP A 159 -6.68 -14.48 -6.03
C ASP A 159 -6.87 -14.47 -7.54
N ASN A 160 -7.10 -15.64 -8.14
CA ASN A 160 -7.21 -15.79 -9.59
C ASN A 160 -8.43 -15.05 -10.17
N SER A 161 -9.48 -14.84 -9.38
CA SER A 161 -10.68 -14.15 -9.87
C SER A 161 -10.45 -12.64 -10.11
N LEU A 162 -9.29 -12.10 -9.72
CA LEU A 162 -8.88 -10.76 -10.14
C LEU A 162 -8.75 -10.64 -11.66
N ALA A 163 -8.46 -11.73 -12.37
CA ALA A 163 -8.27 -11.74 -13.83
C ALA A 163 -9.56 -11.38 -14.61
N ILE A 164 -10.73 -11.50 -13.99
CA ILE A 164 -12.03 -11.19 -14.59
C ILE A 164 -12.64 -9.86 -14.11
N SER A 165 -12.01 -9.19 -13.14
CA SER A 165 -12.48 -7.87 -12.68
C SER A 165 -12.35 -6.83 -13.80
N VAL A 166 -13.32 -5.92 -13.94
CA VAL A 166 -13.28 -4.85 -14.94
C VAL A 166 -13.03 -3.48 -14.31
N ASN A 167 -12.25 -2.64 -14.98
CA ASN A 167 -12.10 -1.23 -14.60
C ASN A 167 -13.22 -0.34 -15.18
N ASN A 168 -13.11 0.98 -15.01
CA ASN A 168 -14.13 1.93 -15.50
C ASN A 168 -14.24 1.96 -17.04
N SER A 169 -13.20 1.51 -17.74
CA SER A 169 -13.20 1.34 -19.21
C SER A 169 -13.77 -0.01 -19.65
N ARG A 170 -14.32 -0.81 -18.71
CA ARG A 170 -14.81 -2.18 -18.93
C ARG A 170 -13.72 -3.14 -19.43
N GLU A 171 -12.45 -2.80 -19.22
CA GLU A 171 -11.32 -3.66 -19.57
C GLU A 171 -11.00 -4.58 -18.37
N THR A 172 -10.76 -5.86 -18.64
CA THR A 172 -10.15 -6.76 -17.64
C THR A 172 -8.63 -6.65 -17.68
N PRO A 173 -7.91 -7.17 -16.66
CA PRO A 173 -6.45 -7.25 -16.71
C PRO A 173 -5.94 -7.97 -17.96
N LEU A 174 -6.67 -8.98 -18.46
CA LEU A 174 -6.32 -9.68 -19.70
C LEU A 174 -6.50 -8.82 -20.96
N HIS A 175 -7.56 -8.01 -21.03
CA HIS A 175 -7.75 -7.05 -22.13
C HIS A 175 -6.57 -6.06 -22.20
N LEU A 176 -6.12 -5.57 -21.03
CA LEU A 176 -4.96 -4.70 -20.93
C LEU A 176 -3.67 -5.40 -21.38
N ALA A 177 -3.44 -6.64 -20.93
CA ALA A 177 -2.27 -7.42 -21.32
C ALA A 177 -2.20 -7.59 -22.85
N ALA A 178 -3.31 -7.98 -23.49
CA ALA A 178 -3.39 -8.16 -24.94
C ALA A 178 -3.11 -6.83 -25.71
N LYS A 179 -3.68 -5.71 -25.23
CA LYS A 179 -3.49 -4.38 -25.82
C LYS A 179 -2.05 -3.86 -25.69
N ILE A 180 -1.36 -4.24 -24.62
CA ILE A 180 0.05 -3.90 -24.41
C ILE A 180 0.94 -4.79 -25.31
N CYS A 181 0.68 -6.10 -25.37
CA CYS A 181 1.41 -7.02 -26.24
C CYS A 181 1.31 -6.64 -27.72
N SER A 182 0.13 -6.20 -28.20
CA SER A 182 -0.04 -5.78 -29.59
C SER A 182 0.72 -4.49 -29.94
N ARG A 183 1.01 -3.63 -28.95
CA ARG A 183 1.81 -2.41 -29.12
C ARG A 183 3.32 -2.66 -29.10
N ILE A 184 3.77 -3.74 -28.46
CA ILE A 184 5.20 -4.05 -28.29
C ILE A 184 5.76 -4.86 -29.46
N GLY A 185 4.91 -5.47 -30.29
CA GLY A 185 5.35 -6.11 -31.54
C GLY A 185 6.33 -7.27 -31.33
N GLY A 186 5.85 -8.40 -30.81
CA GLY A 186 6.59 -9.67 -30.89
C GLY A 186 6.55 -10.54 -29.63
N ASN A 187 6.04 -11.75 -29.80
CA ASN A 187 6.36 -12.98 -29.06
C ASN A 187 6.42 -12.91 -27.53
N LEU A 188 5.25 -13.06 -26.90
CA LEU A 188 5.13 -13.86 -25.68
C LEU A 188 4.01 -14.88 -25.92
N VAL A 189 4.41 -16.13 -26.12
CA VAL A 189 3.52 -17.28 -26.13
C VAL A 189 2.96 -17.41 -24.71
N PHE A 190 1.66 -17.16 -24.52
CA PHE A 190 0.95 -17.51 -23.29
C PHE A 190 0.48 -18.96 -23.40
N PHE A 191 1.02 -19.84 -22.56
CA PHE A 191 0.38 -20.49 -21.41
C PHE A 191 1.33 -21.56 -20.86
#